data_AF-A0A1M7SDD4-F1
#
_entry.id   AF-A0A1M7SDD4-F1
#
_cell.length_a   1.000
_cell.length_b   1.000
_cell.length_c   1.000
_cell.angle_alpha   90.00
_cell.angle_beta   90.00
_cell.angle_gamma   90.00
#
_symmetry.space_group_name_H-M   'P 1'
#
loop_
_entity.id
_entity.type
_entity.pdbx_description
1 polymer ?
#
loop_
_entity_poly.entity_id
_entity_poly.type
_entity_poly.pdbx_seq_one_letter_code
_entity_poly.pdbx_strand_id
1 'polypeptide(L)'
;MDITTVNDRHLYQGRVVVQDPTDPSRSVELSRRIVRFGPAGWLTVVTALAEDAEIVLYPTARVLAVTDLREVGVAGHRPGAEA
;
A
#
# COMPACT_ATOMS: atom_id res chain seq x y z
N MET A 1 -11.62 13.95 -4.78
CA MET A 1 -11.59 12.60 -5.37
C MET A 1 -11.32 11.65 -4.22
N ASP A 2 -12.39 11.09 -3.67
CA ASP A 2 -12.34 10.20 -2.51
C ASP A 2 -11.74 8.85 -2.92
N ILE A 3 -10.57 8.52 -2.37
CA ILE A 3 -10.04 7.15 -2.34
C ILE A 3 -10.93 6.38 -1.37
N THR A 4 -12.08 5.93 -1.86
CA THR A 4 -12.95 5.00 -1.14
C THR A 4 -13.15 3.80 -2.04
N THR A 5 -12.95 2.61 -1.45
CA THR A 5 -13.17 1.28 -2.04
C THR A 5 -11.98 0.61 -2.72
N VAL A 6 -10.77 0.76 -2.18
CA VAL A 6 -9.81 -0.36 -2.26
C VAL A 6 -10.02 -1.19 -1.00
N ASN A 7 -10.49 -2.43 -1.17
CA ASN A 7 -10.86 -3.33 -0.08
C ASN A 7 -9.65 -3.54 0.85
N ASP A 8 -9.78 -3.18 2.13
CA ASP A 8 -8.73 -3.25 3.17
C ASP A 8 -8.12 -4.66 3.31
N ARG A 9 -8.78 -5.69 2.76
CA ARG A 9 -8.28 -7.06 2.73
C ARG A 9 -7.16 -7.32 1.71
N HIS A 10 -7.02 -6.51 0.67
CA HIS A 10 -6.13 -6.81 -0.46
C HIS A 10 -4.79 -6.09 -0.32
N LEU A 11 -3.72 -6.84 -0.57
CA LEU A 11 -2.37 -6.31 -0.68
C LEU A 11 -2.09 -5.98 -2.14
N TYR A 12 -1.47 -4.83 -2.40
CA TYR A 12 -1.06 -4.43 -3.74
C TYR A 12 0.43 -4.16 -3.75
N GLN A 13 1.14 -4.57 -4.80
CA GLN A 13 2.49 -4.12 -5.06
C GLN A 13 2.42 -2.97 -6.05
N GLY A 14 3.14 -1.89 -5.77
CA GLY A 14 3.19 -0.75 -6.67
C GLY A 14 4.31 0.21 -6.34
N ARG A 15 4.20 1.39 -6.92
CA ARG A 15 5.06 2.54 -6.66
C ARG A 15 4.31 3.50 -5.75
N VAL A 16 4.98 3.94 -4.69
CA VAL A 16 4.45 4.95 -3.75
C VAL A 16 5.35 6.16 -3.80
N VAL A 17 4.75 7.34 -3.98
CA VAL A 17 5.46 8.61 -3.85
C VAL A 17 4.93 9.31 -2.61
N VAL A 18 5.82 9.62 -1.68
CA VAL A 18 5.50 10.31 -0.42
C VAL A 18 6.29 11.61 -0.32
N GLN A 19 5.73 12.59 0.38
CA GLN A 19 6.46 13.80 0.76
C GLN A 19 7.54 13.46 1.78
N ASP A 20 8.72 14.06 1.62
CA ASP A 20 9.83 13.87 2.54
C ASP A 20 9.52 14.54 3.89
N PRO A 21 9.67 13.83 5.04
CA PRO A 21 9.34 14.38 6.35
C PRO A 21 10.34 15.43 6.84
N THR A 22 11.55 15.46 6.30
CA THR A 22 12.63 16.40 6.63
C THR A 22 12.62 17.64 5.72
N ASP A 23 12.08 17.53 4.50
CA ASP A 23 11.89 18.64 3.58
C ASP A 23 10.57 18.49 2.78
N PRO A 24 9.51 19.22 3.14
CA PRO A 24 8.20 19.10 2.49
C PRO A 24 8.21 19.53 1.02
N SER A 25 9.26 20.21 0.54
CA SER A 25 9.44 20.56 -0.87
C SER A 25 9.94 19.38 -1.70
N ARG A 26 10.35 18.27 -1.05
CA ARG A 26 10.88 17.07 -1.69
C ARG A 26 9.88 15.91 -1.61
N SER A 27 10.04 14.99 -2.54
CA SER A 27 9.33 13.72 -2.56
C SER A 27 10.31 12.55 -2.61
N VAL A 28 9.89 11.42 -2.04
CA VAL A 28 10.62 10.17 -2.00
C VAL A 28 9.82 9.13 -2.75
N GLU A 29 10.44 8.49 -3.73
CA GLU A 29 9.86 7.37 -4.46
C GLU A 29 10.22 6.04 -3.79
N LEU A 30 9.20 5.28 -3.39
CA LEU A 30 9.31 3.93 -2.88
C LEU A 30 8.80 2.95 -3.93
N SER A 31 9.74 2.43 -4.72
CA SER A 31 9.45 1.49 -5.81
C SER A 31 9.25 0.06 -5.30
N ARG A 32 8.33 -0.67 -5.96
CA ARG A 32 7.99 -2.10 -5.68
C ARG A 32 7.62 -2.37 -4.22
N ARG A 33 6.88 -1.44 -3.60
CA ARG A 33 6.39 -1.62 -2.24
C ARG A 33 5.05 -2.30 -2.22
N ILE A 34 4.83 -3.05 -1.14
CA ILE A 34 3.54 -3.66 -0.86
C ILE A 34 2.75 -2.66 -0.05
N VAL A 35 1.57 -2.29 -0.53
CA VAL A 35 0.70 -1.34 0.09
C VAL A 35 -0.61 -1.99 0.50
N ARG A 36 -1.09 -1.55 1.64
CA ARG A 36 -2.45 -1.80 2.10
C ARG A 36 -3.06 -0.46 2.47
N PHE A 37 -4.23 -0.19 1.92
CA PHE A 37 -5.04 0.94 2.32
C PHE A 37 -5.60 0.62 3.71
N GLY A 38 -5.05 1.29 4.71
CA GLY A 38 -5.31 0.98 6.11
C GLY A 38 -6.51 1.76 6.67
N PRO A 39 -6.54 2.01 7.99
CA PRO A 39 -7.55 2.87 8.61
C PRO A 39 -7.65 4.23 7.91
N ALA A 40 -8.80 4.89 8.02
CA ALA A 40 -9.03 6.19 7.40
C ALA A 40 -7.87 7.16 7.67
N GLY A 41 -7.30 7.70 6.60
CA GLY A 41 -6.17 8.63 6.67
C GLY A 41 -4.77 7.99 6.67
N TRP A 42 -4.64 6.67 6.54
CA TRP A 42 -3.36 5.97 6.58
C TRP A 42 -3.13 5.01 5.40
N LEU A 43 -1.90 5.00 4.90
CA LEU A 43 -1.38 4.02 3.96
C LEU A 43 -0.30 3.19 4.67
N THR A 44 -0.50 1.87 4.70
CA THR A 44 0.52 0.95 5.20
C THR A 44 1.41 0.54 4.04
N VAL A 45 2.73 0.64 4.20
CA VAL A 45 3.74 0.34 3.19
C VAL A 45 4.73 -0.65 3.79
N VAL A 46 4.94 -1.77 3.10
CA VAL A 46 5.83 -2.85 3.51
C VAL A 46 6.87 -3.09 2.42
N THR A 47 8.10 -3.38 2.82
CA THR A 47 9.23 -3.59 1.89
C THR A 47 9.16 -4.95 1.18
N ALA A 48 8.63 -5.99 1.83
CA ALA A 48 8.44 -7.34 1.29
C ALA A 48 7.38 -8.14 2.10
N LEU A 49 6.93 -9.29 1.58
CA LEU A 49 6.14 -10.28 2.37
C LEU A 49 7.10 -11.23 3.10
N ALA A 50 7.82 -10.73 4.08
CA ALA A 50 8.70 -11.53 4.95
C ALA A 50 8.41 -11.19 6.42
N GLU A 51 8.68 -12.12 7.32
CA GLU A 51 8.40 -11.96 8.76
C GLU A 51 9.19 -10.79 9.38
N ASP A 52 10.38 -10.50 8.85
CA ASP A 52 11.24 -9.38 9.30
C ASP A 52 11.07 -8.11 8.45
N ALA A 53 10.04 -8.04 7.60
CA ALA A 53 9.85 -6.88 6.74
C ALA A 53 9.40 -5.66 7.54
N GLU A 54 10.09 -4.54 7.34
CA GLU A 54 9.72 -3.27 7.95
C GLU A 54 8.34 -2.81 7.45
N ILE A 55 7.46 -2.51 8.40
CA ILE A 55 6.13 -1.94 8.17
C ILE A 55 6.17 -0.46 8.53
N VAL A 56 5.86 0.39 7.55
CA VAL A 56 5.82 1.85 7.74
C VAL A 56 4.42 2.36 7.44
N LEU A 57 3.89 3.21 8.32
CA LEU A 57 2.60 3.86 8.11
C LEU A 57 2.81 5.32 7.67
N TYR A 58 2.17 5.67 6.55
CA TYR A 58 2.19 7.01 6.01
C TYR A 58 0.80 7.65 6.16
N PRO A 59 0.69 8.86 6.74
CA PRO A 59 -0.54 9.63 6.64
C PRO A 59 -0.85 9.89 5.17
N THR A 60 -2.11 9.72 4.73
CA THR A 60 -2.50 9.95 3.34
C THR A 60 -2.26 11.40 2.91
N ALA A 61 -2.27 12.35 3.84
CA ALA A 61 -1.88 13.74 3.60
C ALA A 61 -0.45 13.92 3.07
N ARG A 62 0.44 12.93 3.32
CA ARG A 62 1.82 12.92 2.81
C ARG A 62 1.99 12.02 1.59
N VAL A 63 0.97 11.24 1.23
CA VAL A 63 1.03 10.37 0.05
C VAL A 63 0.66 11.21 -1.16
N LEU A 64 1.62 11.42 -2.05
CA LEU A 64 1.42 12.22 -3.26
C LEU A 64 0.83 11.37 -4.39
N ALA A 65 1.27 10.12 -4.52
CA ALA A 65 0.74 9.20 -5.51
C ALA A 65 0.95 7.73 -5.11
N VAL A 66 0.04 6.88 -5.55
CA VAL A 66 0.21 5.42 -5.57
C VAL A 66 -0.11 4.94 -6.98
N THR A 67 0.87 4.41 -7.69
CA THR A 67 0.75 4.02 -9.10
C THR A 67 1.21 2.60 -9.34
N ASP A 68 0.94 2.08 -10.54
CA ASP A 68 1.41 0.76 -10.99
C ASP A 68 0.97 -0.38 -10.07
N LEU A 69 -0.21 -0.23 -9.44
CA LEU A 69 -0.77 -1.18 -8.49
C LEU A 69 -1.08 -2.51 -9.19
N ARG A 70 -0.52 -3.58 -8.64
CA ARG A 70 -0.83 -4.96 -8.99
C ARG A 70 -1.22 -5.70 -7.72
N GLU A 71 -2.34 -6.41 -7.74
CA GLU A 71 -2.74 -7.21 -6.59
C GLU A 71 -1.72 -8.31 -6.32
N VAL A 72 -1.27 -8.40 -5.06
CA VAL A 72 -0.41 -9.47 -4.58
C VAL A 72 -1.31 -10.49 -3.92
N GLY A 73 -1.71 -11.49 -4.71
CA GLY A 73 -2.63 -12.53 -4.26
C GLY A 73 -1.99 -13.45 -3.21
N VAL A 74 -2.72 -13.68 -2.13
CA VAL A 74 -2.62 -14.94 -1.39
C VAL A 74 -3.11 -16.03 -2.35
N ALA A 75 -2.24 -16.94 -2.75
CA ALA A 75 -2.66 -18.17 -3.41
C ALA A 75 -3.53 -18.98 -2.42
N GLY A 76 -4.86 -18.80 -2.44
CA GLY A 76 -5.70 -19.48 -1.45
C GLY A 76 -7.21 -19.28 -1.47
N HIS A 77 -7.81 -18.51 -2.38
CA HIS A 77 -9.27 -18.52 -2.50
C HIS A 77 -9.71 -18.79 -3.94
N ARG A 78 -9.97 -20.06 -4.23
CA ARG A 78 -10.90 -20.44 -5.29
C ARG A 78 -12.32 -20.12 -4.78
N PRO A 79 -13.06 -19.20 -5.40
CA PRO A 79 -14.50 -19.14 -5.16
C PRO A 79 -15.12 -20.35 -5.85
N GLY A 80 -15.49 -21.37 -5.07
CA GLY A 80 -16.19 -22.55 -5.58
C GLY A 80 -15.64 -23.84 -5.02
N ALA A 81 -16.08 -24.22 -3.83
CA ALA A 81 -16.36 -25.59 -3.41
C ALA A 81 -16.76 -25.59 -1.93
N GLU A 82 -18.02 -25.31 -1.62
CA GLU A 82 -18.71 -26.03 -0.56
C GLU A 82 -19.99 -26.59 -1.16
N ALA A 83 -20.20 -27.87 -0.88
CA ALA A 83 -21.12 -28.80 -1.51
C ALA A 83 -22.55 -28.71 -0.98
#